data_AF-A0A352UNU9-F1
#
_entry.id   AF-A0A352UNU9-F1
#
_cell.length_a   1.000
_cell.length_b   1.000
_cell.length_c   1.000
_cell.angle_alpha   90.00
_cell.angle_beta   90.00
_cell.angle_gamma   90.00
#
_symmetry.space_group_name_H-M   'P 1'
#
loop_
_entity.id
_entity.type
_entity.pdbx_description
1 polymer ?
#
loop_
_entity_poly.entity_id
_entity_poly.type
_entity_poly.pdbx_seq_one_letter_code
_entity_poly.pdbx_strand_id
1 'polypeptide(L)'
;VPLTVFQSLPLSGVLVVTSPQELVGIIVEKAVHMAAMMNKKVLGIVENMAYFTCPDCGAQHSVFGESRVAEAAEKFGIPNVARLPLDPALAKACDEGRIEEVRAEGITALADYIERGAY
;
A
#
# COMPACT_ATOMS: atom_id res chain seq x y z
N VAL A 1 13.85 12.43 -0.41
CA VAL A 1 13.35 12.00 0.92
C VAL A 1 13.64 10.51 1.20
N PRO A 2 13.31 9.52 0.35
CA PRO A 2 13.51 8.11 0.72
C PRO A 2 14.98 7.72 0.94
N LEU A 3 15.90 8.30 0.15
CA LEU A 3 17.33 7.98 0.22
C LEU A 3 17.94 8.24 1.60
N THR A 4 17.63 9.37 2.22
CA THR A 4 18.13 9.71 3.55
C THR A 4 17.62 8.73 4.60
N VAL A 5 16.36 8.29 4.51
CA VAL A 5 15.80 7.28 5.43
C VAL A 5 16.54 5.94 5.29
N PHE A 6 16.85 5.54 4.06
CA PHE A 6 17.60 4.30 3.79
C PHE A 6 19.03 4.33 4.33
N GLN A 7 19.64 5.52 4.37
CA GLN A 7 21.01 5.72 4.87
C GLN A 7 21.06 5.90 6.39
N SER A 8 20.02 6.50 6.98
CA SER A 8 20.01 6.87 8.40
C SER A 8 19.42 5.79 9.33
N LEU A 9 18.62 4.86 8.82
CA LEU A 9 17.93 3.86 9.64
C LEU A 9 18.27 2.42 9.23
N PRO A 10 18.39 1.49 10.20
CA PRO A 10 18.59 0.07 9.91
C PRO A 10 17.28 -0.58 9.45
N LEU A 11 16.94 -0.42 8.17
CA LEU A 11 15.70 -0.97 7.60
C LEU A 11 15.88 -2.42 7.12
N SER A 12 14.89 -3.26 7.44
CA SER A 12 14.75 -4.63 6.90
C SER A 12 14.19 -4.65 5.47
N GLY A 13 13.44 -3.62 5.08
CA GLY A 13 12.84 -3.48 3.77
C GLY A 13 11.85 -2.33 3.70
N VAL A 14 11.10 -2.26 2.60
CA VAL A 14 10.13 -1.20 2.34
C VAL A 14 8.81 -1.74 1.79
N LEU A 15 7.71 -1.15 2.21
CA LEU A 15 6.40 -1.33 1.58
C LEU A 15 6.11 -0.12 0.70
N VAL A 16 5.62 -0.38 -0.51
CA VAL A 16 5.25 0.68 -1.46
C VAL A 16 3.74 0.90 -1.37
N VAL A 17 3.32 2.08 -0.92
CA VAL A 17 1.90 2.47 -0.93
C VAL A 17 1.62 3.25 -2.20
N THR A 18 0.61 2.84 -2.96
CA THR A 18 0.19 3.47 -4.21
C THR A 18 -1.34 3.57 -4.27
N SER A 19 -1.90 4.11 -5.34
CA SER A 19 -3.34 4.30 -5.55
C SER A 19 -3.69 4.03 -7.02
N PRO A 20 -4.96 3.71 -7.38
CA PRO A 20 -5.29 3.09 -8.68
C PRO A 20 -5.04 3.96 -9.93
N GLN A 21 -4.61 5.21 -9.77
CA GLN A 21 -4.45 6.12 -10.91
C GLN A 21 -3.30 5.70 -11.83
N GLU A 22 -3.29 6.21 -13.06
CA GLU A 22 -2.49 5.71 -14.19
C GLU A 22 -0.96 5.65 -13.98
N LEU A 23 -0.41 6.33 -12.96
CA LEU A 23 1.03 6.46 -12.71
C LEU A 23 1.62 5.39 -11.76
N VAL A 24 0.85 4.36 -11.36
CA VAL A 24 1.31 3.28 -10.45
C VAL A 24 2.63 2.66 -10.89
N GLY A 25 2.73 2.25 -12.17
CA GLY A 25 3.88 1.51 -12.68
C GLY A 25 5.19 2.27 -12.51
N ILE A 26 5.19 3.57 -12.80
CA ILE A 26 6.37 4.43 -12.68
C ILE A 26 6.78 4.60 -11.21
N ILE A 27 5.81 4.69 -10.29
CA ILE A 27 6.07 4.84 -8.86
C ILE A 27 6.69 3.56 -8.29
N VAL A 28 6.11 2.40 -8.62
CA VAL A 28 6.63 1.09 -8.20
C VAL A 28 8.03 0.89 -8.76
N GLU A 29 8.24 1.14 -10.06
CA GLU A 29 9.54 1.00 -10.72
C GLU A 29 10.62 1.85 -10.03
N LYS A 30 10.33 3.13 -9.75
CA LYS A 30 11.25 4.01 -9.04
C LYS A 30 11.56 3.50 -7.62
N ALA A 31 10.55 3.04 -6.88
CA ALA A 31 10.74 2.50 -5.54
C ALA A 31 11.62 1.25 -5.54
N VAL A 32 11.43 0.35 -6.51
CA VAL A 32 12.24 -0.86 -6.70
C VAL A 32 13.69 -0.51 -6.99
N HIS A 33 13.93 0.38 -7.95
CA HIS A 33 15.29 0.82 -8.28
C HIS A 33 15.98 1.49 -7.08
N MET A 34 15.28 2.36 -6.36
CA MET A 34 15.83 3.01 -5.17
C MET A 34 16.16 2.03 -4.05
N ALA A 35 15.27 1.06 -3.79
CA ALA A 35 15.52 0.01 -2.80
C ALA A 35 16.74 -0.84 -3.20
N ALA A 36 16.83 -1.25 -4.47
CA ALA A 36 17.96 -2.02 -5.00
C ALA A 36 19.30 -1.27 -4.86
N MET A 37 19.34 0.03 -5.19
CA MET A 37 20.56 0.85 -5.03
C MET A 37 21.07 0.87 -3.59
N MET A 38 20.17 0.82 -2.61
CA MET A 38 20.52 0.83 -1.18
C MET A 38 20.56 -0.57 -0.56
N ASN A 39 20.56 -1.62 -1.38
CA ASN A 39 20.55 -3.03 -0.96
C ASN A 39 19.38 -3.34 0.01
N LYS A 40 18.20 -2.79 -0.27
CA LYS A 40 16.95 -3.00 0.48
C LYS A 40 15.95 -3.77 -0.38
N LYS A 41 15.14 -4.59 0.28
CA LYS A 41 14.06 -5.36 -0.35
C LYS A 41 12.76 -4.58 -0.35
N VAL A 42 12.05 -4.60 -1.47
CA VAL A 42 10.63 -4.21 -1.49
C VAL A 42 9.81 -5.40 -1.01
N LEU A 43 9.16 -5.24 0.14
CA LEU A 43 8.43 -6.31 0.83
C LEU A 43 7.05 -6.54 0.21
N GLY A 44 6.51 -5.55 -0.50
CA GLY A 44 5.17 -5.63 -1.06
C GLY A 44 4.63 -4.27 -1.50
N ILE A 45 3.51 -4.32 -2.21
CA ILE A 45 2.74 -3.15 -2.63
C ILE A 45 1.41 -3.15 -1.89
N VAL A 46 1.00 -1.97 -1.42
CA VAL A 46 -0.30 -1.70 -0.83
C VAL A 46 -1.03 -0.73 -1.75
N GLU A 47 -2.20 -1.11 -2.22
CA GLU A 47 -3.08 -0.22 -2.99
C GLU A 47 -4.04 0.50 -2.04
N ASN A 48 -3.82 1.79 -1.82
CA ASN A 48 -4.72 2.65 -1.08
C ASN A 48 -5.83 3.21 -1.99
N MET A 49 -7.01 3.49 -1.42
CA MET A 49 -8.18 3.99 -2.17
C MET A 49 -8.59 3.10 -3.35
N ALA A 50 -8.46 1.79 -3.18
CA ALA A 50 -8.66 0.80 -4.23
C ALA A 50 -10.12 0.70 -4.72
N TYR A 51 -11.08 0.93 -3.82
CA TYR A 51 -12.51 0.86 -4.08
C TYR A 51 -13.27 1.66 -3.03
N PHE A 52 -14.53 1.99 -3.31
CA PHE A 52 -15.49 2.53 -2.37
C PHE A 52 -16.64 1.54 -2.21
N THR A 53 -16.99 1.20 -0.97
CA THR A 53 -18.17 0.35 -0.69
C THR A 53 -19.38 1.26 -0.48
N CYS A 54 -20.37 1.16 -1.36
CA CYS A 54 -21.61 1.93 -1.22
C CYS A 54 -22.34 1.51 0.07
N PRO A 55 -22.67 2.45 0.98
CA PRO A 55 -23.34 2.11 2.23
C PRO A 55 -24.80 1.66 2.02
N ASP A 56 -25.42 2.04 0.91
CA ASP A 56 -26.83 1.76 0.65
C ASP A 56 -27.06 0.40 -0.01
N CYS A 57 -26.12 -0.08 -0.84
CA CYS A 57 -26.26 -1.33 -1.59
C CYS A 57 -25.12 -2.34 -1.42
N GLY A 58 -24.04 -1.97 -0.73
CA GLY A 58 -22.87 -2.82 -0.51
C GLY A 58 -21.99 -3.04 -1.75
N ALA A 59 -22.33 -2.48 -2.90
CA ALA A 59 -21.53 -2.61 -4.11
C ALA A 59 -20.17 -1.92 -3.97
N GLN A 60 -19.13 -2.55 -4.51
CA GLN A 60 -17.80 -1.96 -4.58
C GLN A 60 -17.62 -1.20 -5.91
N HIS A 61 -17.17 0.04 -5.80
CA HIS A 61 -16.95 0.93 -6.94
C HIS A 61 -15.48 1.32 -7.03
N SER A 62 -14.86 1.09 -8.19
CA SER A 62 -13.52 1.56 -8.49
C SER A 62 -13.55 3.04 -8.88
N VAL A 63 -13.64 3.93 -7.88
CA VAL A 63 -13.83 5.39 -8.08
C VAL A 63 -12.73 6.00 -8.95
N PHE A 64 -11.51 5.47 -8.87
CA PHE A 64 -10.35 5.96 -9.62
C PHE A 64 -10.00 5.12 -10.86
N GLY A 65 -10.92 4.26 -11.30
CA GLY A 65 -10.70 3.32 -12.41
C GLY A 65 -10.12 1.98 -11.96
N GLU A 66 -9.86 1.11 -12.92
CA GLU A 66 -9.35 -0.23 -12.66
C GLU A 66 -7.91 -0.21 -12.13
N SER A 67 -7.64 -1.09 -11.16
CA SER A 67 -6.31 -1.26 -10.60
C SER A 67 -5.33 -1.80 -11.64
N ARG A 68 -4.18 -1.14 -11.78
CA ARG A 68 -3.02 -1.66 -12.52
C ARG A 68 -1.89 -2.13 -11.61
N VAL A 69 -2.17 -2.27 -10.31
CA VAL A 69 -1.17 -2.69 -9.31
C VAL A 69 -0.76 -4.14 -9.55
N ALA A 70 -1.68 -5.01 -9.96
CA ALA A 70 -1.38 -6.42 -10.23
C ALA A 70 -0.34 -6.57 -11.35
N GLU A 71 -0.47 -5.80 -12.43
CA GLU A 71 0.50 -5.81 -13.55
C GLU A 71 1.88 -5.34 -13.10
N ALA A 72 1.95 -4.27 -12.29
CA ALA A 72 3.21 -3.78 -11.76
C ALA A 72 3.84 -4.77 -10.76
N ALA A 73 3.02 -5.38 -9.90
CA ALA A 73 3.42 -6.42 -8.95
C ALA A 73 4.04 -7.61 -9.68
N GLU A 74 3.40 -8.10 -10.74
CA GLU A 74 3.90 -9.20 -11.57
C GLU A 74 5.19 -8.83 -12.30
N LYS A 75 5.25 -7.66 -12.93
CA LYS A 75 6.43 -7.16 -13.67
C LYS A 75 7.70 -7.16 -12.80
N PHE A 76 7.58 -6.78 -11.53
CA PHE A 76 8.72 -6.66 -10.62
C PHE A 76 8.85 -7.83 -9.63
N GLY A 77 7.97 -8.84 -9.69
CA GLY A 77 7.98 -9.98 -8.78
C GLY A 77 7.72 -9.60 -7.31
N ILE A 78 6.84 -8.62 -7.07
CA ILE A 78 6.56 -8.06 -5.74
C ILE A 78 5.12 -8.41 -5.36
N PRO A 79 4.84 -8.89 -4.15
CA PRO A 79 3.49 -9.24 -3.74
C PRO A 79 2.59 -8.00 -3.60
N ASN A 80 1.34 -8.11 -4.04
CA ASN A 80 0.29 -7.18 -3.68
C ASN A 80 -0.31 -7.63 -2.34
N VAL A 81 -0.02 -6.89 -1.28
CA VAL A 81 -0.22 -7.33 0.11
C VAL A 81 -1.58 -6.89 0.64
N ALA A 82 -2.06 -5.72 0.25
CA ALA A 82 -3.31 -5.18 0.76
C ALA A 82 -3.94 -4.19 -0.24
N ARG A 83 -5.28 -4.16 -0.24
CA ARG A 83 -6.10 -3.18 -0.95
C ARG A 83 -7.00 -2.48 0.06
N LEU A 84 -6.78 -1.19 0.30
CA LEU A 84 -7.50 -0.40 1.28
C LEU A 84 -8.65 0.37 0.60
N PRO A 85 -9.85 0.39 1.21
CA PRO A 85 -10.98 1.15 0.67
C PRO A 85 -10.77 2.67 0.80
N LEU A 86 -11.53 3.41 0.02
CA LEU A 86 -11.87 4.80 0.29
C LEU A 86 -12.95 4.80 1.37
N ASP A 87 -12.57 5.11 2.60
CA ASP A 87 -13.45 5.11 3.77
C ASP A 87 -13.32 6.43 4.54
N PRO A 88 -14.38 7.27 4.55
CA PRO A 88 -14.40 8.50 5.33
C PRO A 88 -14.21 8.29 6.84
N ALA A 89 -14.60 7.15 7.40
CA ALA A 89 -14.42 6.85 8.82
C ALA A 89 -12.94 6.68 9.16
N LEU A 90 -12.17 5.99 8.31
CA LEU A 90 -10.72 5.89 8.44
C LEU A 90 -10.04 7.26 8.35
N ALA A 91 -10.39 8.06 7.35
CA ALA A 91 -9.84 9.41 7.18
C ALA A 91 -10.11 10.29 8.41
N LYS A 92 -11.36 10.30 8.89
CA LYS A 92 -11.76 11.05 10.08
C LYS A 92 -11.01 10.58 11.33
N ALA A 93 -10.86 9.26 11.53
CA ALA A 93 -10.12 8.74 12.67
C ALA A 93 -8.63 9.11 12.63
N CYS A 94 -8.01 9.14 11.45
CA CYS A 94 -6.65 9.66 11.27
C CYS A 94 -6.55 11.14 11.69
N ASP A 95 -7.46 11.99 11.19
CA ASP A 95 -7.47 13.43 11.48
C ASP A 95 -7.71 13.71 12.97
N GLU A 96 -8.52 12.89 13.63
CA GLU A 96 -8.82 13.00 15.06
C GLU A 96 -7.78 12.31 15.96
N GLY A 97 -6.74 11.69 15.38
CA GLY A 97 -5.69 10.98 16.13
C GLY A 97 -6.16 9.69 16.81
N ARG A 98 -7.26 9.09 16.33
CA ARG A 98 -7.88 7.88 16.88
C ARG A 98 -7.83 6.69 15.92
N ILE A 99 -6.85 6.66 15.02
CA ILE A 99 -6.72 5.58 14.02
C ILE A 99 -6.55 4.19 14.66
N GLU A 100 -5.94 4.13 15.85
CA GLU A 100 -5.74 2.88 16.61
C GLU A 100 -7.07 2.24 17.07
N GLU A 101 -8.15 3.01 17.13
CA GLU A 101 -9.48 2.53 17.50
C GLU A 101 -10.22 1.89 16.32
N VAL A 102 -9.77 2.14 15.09
CA VAL A 102 -10.44 1.64 13.88
C VAL A 102 -9.86 0.31 13.45
N ARG A 103 -10.74 -0.68 13.28
CA ARG A 103 -10.38 -1.96 12.66
C ARG A 103 -10.73 -1.92 11.18
N ALA A 104 -9.70 -1.93 10.34
CA ALA A 104 -9.83 -2.11 8.90
C ALA A 104 -9.16 -3.43 8.49
N GLU A 105 -9.91 -4.32 7.85
CA GLU A 105 -9.43 -5.66 7.47
C GLU A 105 -8.13 -5.60 6.65
N GLY A 106 -8.02 -4.65 5.72
CA GLY A 106 -6.82 -4.48 4.91
C GLY A 106 -5.59 -4.03 5.71
N ILE A 107 -5.76 -3.26 6.78
CA ILE A 107 -4.66 -2.86 7.68
C ILE A 107 -4.26 -4.04 8.56
N THR A 108 -5.23 -4.79 9.08
CA THR A 108 -4.95 -6.00 9.87
C THR A 108 -4.23 -7.06 9.04
N ALA A 109 -4.68 -7.32 7.81
CA ALA A 109 -4.02 -8.24 6.89
C ALA A 109 -2.58 -7.81 6.55
N LEU A 110 -2.36 -6.49 6.40
CA LEU A 110 -1.02 -5.95 6.18
C LEU A 110 -0.11 -6.14 7.41
N ALA A 111 -0.62 -5.90 8.62
CA ALA A 111 0.13 -6.12 9.85
C ALA A 111 0.52 -7.60 9.99
N ASP A 112 -0.44 -8.51 9.82
CA ASP A 112 -0.22 -9.96 9.80
C ASP A 112 0.86 -10.38 8.80
N TYR A 113 0.85 -9.80 7.60
CA TYR A 113 1.85 -10.09 6.56
C TYR A 113 3.26 -9.69 7.01
N ILE A 114 3.41 -8.50 7.60
CA ILE A 114 4.69 -7.99 8.09
C ILE A 114 5.20 -8.85 9.27
N GLU A 115 4.33 -9.15 10.24
CA GLU A 115 4.69 -9.88 11.46
C GLU A 115 5.13 -11.31 11.19
N ARG A 116 4.54 -11.98 10.18
CA ARG A 116 4.94 -13.34 9.78
C ARG A 116 6.33 -13.39 9.15
N GLY A 117 6.93 -12.25 8.81
CA GLY A 117 8.21 -12.20 8.10
C GLY A 117 8.15 -12.85 6.72
N ALA A 118 6.96 -12.90 6.11
CA ALA A 118 6.68 -13.61 4.85
C ALA A 118 7.19 -12.84 3.62
N TYR A 119 8.37 -12.23 3.74
CA TYR A 119 9.04 -11.48 2.68
C TYR A 119 10.36 -12.12 2.27
#